data_AF-A0A9W6TNQ7-F1
#
_entry.id   AF-A0A9W6TNQ7-F1
#
_cell.length_a   1.000
_cell.length_b   1.000
_cell.length_c   1.000
_cell.angle_alpha   90.00
_cell.angle_beta   90.00
_cell.angle_gamma   90.00
#
_symmetry.space_group_name_H-M   'P 1'
#
loop_
_entity.id
_entity.type
_entity.pdbx_description
1 polymer ?
#
loop_
_entity_poly.entity_id
_entity_poly.type
_entity_poly.pdbx_seq_one_letter_code
_entity_poly.pdbx_strand_id
1 'polypeptide(L)'
;MLDHSGQADATEEMQTIKTKLRTLLQRDYSSIEEMKAAIAPLKTESIIQALEIIKNPKEALVRLLELVRKLRTEIAERVQDKRTFTESDIATPLYMGETFSLMLERWDKIYRDFYSTKTETFDLSKIPDVHDCIKYDLLHNSSVGWKCGLELFKLAEALARCYVSQEYGMDIAEKQSIGNRVSQALCAKIRADIVTVMSASAEQEESSSSRSLYGNGDTTEDSTVDLADQDIEHHGYRLDPSYAKELRIKSPGTQVRTRLYFTSESHLHTLLNVLRFQCPSWRARHQDGGEDDEYDISLEQEKFSNEILKRMGISVNDHMTQRKYVFRESKLISDSSRRALDRVAEINYLAHIVIRVFETPSLPEDSEDRFRVEISFSPGVKDGLVDSPDGAEGVEDTIYLTKNMTGVMFEDMLAACVSSVQSSAV
;
A
#
# COMPACT_ATOMS: atom_id res chain seq x y z
N MET A 1 -16.93 -5.20 -7.41
CA MET A 1 -15.79 -5.72 -8.19
C MET A 1 -15.12 -4.51 -8.82
N LEU A 2 -13.86 -4.21 -8.49
CA LEU A 2 -13.18 -2.98 -8.91
C LEU A 2 -12.87 -3.08 -10.42
N ASP A 3 -13.16 -2.03 -11.19
CA ASP A 3 -12.83 -1.92 -12.63
C ASP A 3 -11.35 -2.23 -12.90
N HIS A 4 -11.09 -3.13 -13.84
CA HIS A 4 -9.76 -3.67 -14.15
C HIS A 4 -9.08 -2.97 -15.34
N SER A 5 -9.73 -1.99 -15.99
CA SER A 5 -9.17 -1.35 -17.21
C SER A 5 -7.84 -0.64 -16.96
N GLY A 6 -7.70 0.12 -15.88
CA GLY A 6 -6.43 0.77 -15.49
C GLY A 6 -5.33 -0.21 -15.03
N GLN A 7 -5.69 -1.46 -14.70
CA GLN A 7 -4.73 -2.47 -14.26
C GLN A 7 -3.93 -3.07 -15.42
N ALA A 8 -4.48 -3.12 -16.63
CA ALA A 8 -3.80 -3.64 -17.81
C ALA A 8 -2.62 -2.73 -18.20
N ASP A 9 -2.87 -1.43 -18.37
CA ASP A 9 -1.84 -0.44 -18.70
C ASP A 9 -0.75 -0.36 -17.61
N ALA A 10 -1.17 -0.38 -16.34
CA ALA A 10 -0.22 -0.44 -15.22
C ALA A 10 0.69 -1.67 -15.28
N THR A 11 0.13 -2.82 -15.69
CA THR A 11 0.90 -4.06 -15.81
C THR A 11 1.95 -3.95 -16.92
N GLU A 12 1.65 -3.31 -18.05
CA GLU A 12 2.60 -3.07 -19.13
C GLU A 12 3.73 -2.11 -18.72
N GLU A 13 3.40 -1.01 -18.05
CA GLU A 13 4.40 -0.07 -17.52
C GLU A 13 5.32 -0.76 -16.50
N MET A 14 4.74 -1.50 -15.54
CA MET A 14 5.52 -2.30 -14.58
C MET A 14 6.42 -3.32 -15.28
N GLN A 15 5.96 -3.96 -16.36
CA GLN A 15 6.77 -4.91 -17.14
C GLN A 15 7.93 -4.21 -17.86
N THR A 16 7.72 -2.98 -18.32
CA THR A 16 8.78 -2.12 -18.89
C THR A 16 9.83 -1.81 -17.84
N ILE A 17 9.41 -1.44 -16.62
CA ILE A 17 10.33 -1.19 -15.50
C ILE A 17 11.10 -2.45 -15.10
N LYS A 18 10.44 -3.61 -15.01
CA LYS A 18 11.11 -4.90 -14.74
C LYS A 18 12.16 -5.21 -15.80
N THR A 19 11.91 -4.87 -17.07
CA THR A 19 12.87 -5.05 -18.17
C THR A 19 14.07 -4.12 -18.02
N LYS A 20 13.82 -2.84 -17.70
CA LYS A 20 14.87 -1.85 -17.39
C LYS A 20 15.75 -2.30 -16.21
N LEU A 21 15.14 -2.74 -15.11
CA LEU A 21 15.84 -3.29 -13.94
C LEU A 21 16.65 -4.54 -14.30
N ARG A 22 16.11 -5.44 -15.13
CA ARG A 22 16.84 -6.62 -15.64
C ARG A 22 18.11 -6.23 -16.38
N THR A 23 18.05 -5.21 -17.22
CA THR A 23 19.24 -4.69 -17.92
C THR A 23 20.22 -4.04 -16.95
N LEU A 24 19.74 -3.21 -16.02
CA LEU A 24 20.59 -2.48 -15.09
C LEU A 24 21.29 -3.39 -14.08
N LEU A 25 20.63 -4.43 -13.57
CA LEU A 25 21.18 -5.35 -12.57
C LEU A 25 22.06 -6.45 -13.17
N GLN A 26 22.17 -6.54 -14.50
CA GLN A 26 23.00 -7.54 -15.18
C GLN A 26 24.05 -6.93 -16.12
N ARG A 27 24.17 -5.60 -16.18
CA ARG A 27 25.25 -4.91 -16.91
C ARG A 27 26.47 -4.67 -16.03
N ASP A 28 27.61 -4.48 -16.66
CA ASP A 28 28.85 -4.10 -16.00
C ASP A 28 28.90 -2.57 -15.77
N TYR A 29 29.53 -2.15 -14.68
CA TYR A 29 29.65 -0.75 -14.26
C TYR A 29 31.11 -0.36 -14.08
N SER A 30 31.46 0.89 -14.38
CA SER A 30 32.83 1.39 -14.23
C SER A 30 33.14 1.84 -12.80
N SER A 31 32.12 2.26 -12.04
CA SER A 31 32.25 2.64 -10.63
C SER A 31 30.95 2.42 -9.85
N ILE A 32 31.04 2.43 -8.52
CA ILE A 32 29.90 2.33 -7.61
C ILE A 32 28.98 3.55 -7.76
N GLU A 33 29.53 4.73 -8.05
CA GLU A 33 28.77 5.97 -8.26
C GLU A 33 27.94 5.90 -9.54
N GLU A 34 28.50 5.36 -10.64
CA GLU A 34 27.75 5.11 -11.87
C GLU A 34 26.59 4.15 -11.61
N MET A 35 26.86 3.07 -10.87
CA MET A 35 25.85 2.09 -10.48
C MET A 35 24.72 2.74 -9.66
N LYS A 36 25.05 3.49 -8.61
CA LYS A 36 24.06 4.17 -7.77
C LYS A 36 23.24 5.19 -8.56
N ALA A 37 23.88 5.98 -9.43
CA ALA A 37 23.18 6.96 -10.25
C ALA A 37 22.19 6.30 -11.24
N ALA A 38 22.56 5.14 -11.79
CA ALA A 38 21.73 4.41 -12.75
C ALA A 38 20.58 3.63 -12.09
N ILE A 39 20.84 2.97 -10.95
CA ILE A 39 19.88 2.08 -10.28
C ILE A 39 19.00 2.86 -9.29
N ALA A 40 19.48 3.93 -8.68
CA ALA A 40 18.75 4.69 -7.67
C ALA A 40 18.72 6.19 -8.01
N PRO A 41 18.07 6.59 -9.13
CA PRO A 41 18.09 7.97 -9.60
C PRO A 41 17.49 8.97 -8.61
N LEU A 42 16.53 8.53 -7.78
CA LEU A 42 15.93 9.35 -6.71
C LEU A 42 16.76 9.41 -5.43
N LYS A 43 17.87 8.67 -5.35
CA LYS A 43 18.75 8.57 -4.18
C LYS A 43 18.01 8.15 -2.90
N THR A 44 16.99 7.31 -3.03
CA THR A 44 16.27 6.70 -1.91
C THR A 44 17.27 6.02 -0.96
N GLU A 45 17.26 6.43 0.31
CA GLU A 45 18.29 6.06 1.29
C GLU A 45 18.42 4.53 1.45
N SER A 46 17.31 3.81 1.60
CA SER A 46 17.28 2.36 1.78
C SER A 46 17.83 1.60 0.56
N ILE A 47 17.61 2.13 -0.65
CA ILE A 47 18.15 1.57 -1.90
C ILE A 47 19.65 1.84 -2.00
N ILE A 48 20.09 3.06 -1.65
CA ILE A 48 21.52 3.40 -1.65
C ILE A 48 22.28 2.50 -0.67
N GLN A 49 21.75 2.26 0.53
CA GLN A 49 22.32 1.34 1.51
C GLN A 49 22.39 -0.09 0.98
N ALA A 50 21.33 -0.60 0.33
CA ALA A 50 21.37 -1.91 -0.33
C ALA A 50 22.48 -2.00 -1.39
N LEU A 51 22.68 -0.95 -2.17
CA LEU A 51 23.71 -0.90 -3.20
C LEU A 51 25.14 -0.92 -2.62
N GLU A 52 25.37 -0.43 -1.40
CA GLU A 52 26.66 -0.57 -0.71
C GLU A 52 26.98 -2.03 -0.34
N ILE A 53 25.95 -2.82 -0.06
CA ILE A 53 26.07 -4.26 0.25
C ILE A 53 26.27 -5.05 -1.04
N ILE A 54 25.48 -4.73 -2.07
CA ILE A 54 25.53 -5.38 -3.38
C ILE A 54 26.88 -5.17 -4.05
N LYS A 55 27.40 -3.93 -4.05
CA LYS A 55 28.65 -3.47 -4.70
C LYS A 55 28.72 -3.68 -6.22
N ASN A 56 28.51 -4.90 -6.69
CA ASN A 56 28.39 -5.30 -8.08
C ASN A 56 27.15 -6.22 -8.23
N PRO A 57 26.08 -5.79 -8.93
CA PRO A 57 24.83 -6.54 -9.02
C PRO A 57 24.98 -7.91 -9.68
N LYS A 58 25.80 -8.01 -10.73
CA LYS A 58 26.00 -9.26 -11.47
C LYS A 58 26.76 -10.29 -10.64
N GLU A 59 27.82 -9.87 -9.94
CA GLU A 59 28.55 -10.73 -9.01
C GLU A 59 27.68 -11.11 -7.79
N ALA A 60 26.85 -10.18 -7.31
CA ALA A 60 25.91 -10.44 -6.23
C ALA A 60 24.85 -11.50 -6.61
N LEU A 61 24.32 -11.47 -7.84
CA LEU A 61 23.39 -12.49 -8.33
C LEU A 61 24.05 -13.88 -8.42
N VAL A 62 25.30 -13.95 -8.91
CA VAL A 62 26.08 -15.19 -8.93
C VAL A 62 26.32 -15.71 -7.51
N ARG A 63 26.69 -14.82 -6.57
CA ARG A 63 26.87 -15.17 -5.16
C ARG A 63 25.57 -15.65 -4.52
N LEU A 64 24.44 -15.03 -4.85
CA LEU A 64 23.12 -15.44 -4.36
C LEU A 64 22.80 -16.87 -4.84
N LEU A 65 22.98 -17.16 -6.13
CA LEU A 65 22.77 -18.52 -6.68
C LEU A 65 23.65 -19.56 -5.99
N GLU A 66 24.91 -19.22 -5.72
CA GLU A 66 25.85 -20.10 -5.02
C GLU A 66 25.42 -20.34 -3.55
N LEU A 67 24.91 -19.32 -2.86
CA LEU A 67 24.38 -19.47 -1.50
C LEU A 67 23.11 -20.34 -1.48
N VAL A 68 22.20 -20.15 -2.45
CA VAL A 68 21.03 -21.03 -2.64
C VAL A 68 21.47 -22.48 -2.88
N ARG A 69 22.51 -22.69 -3.69
CA ARG A 69 23.09 -24.03 -3.94
C ARG A 69 23.62 -24.67 -2.66
N LYS A 70 24.36 -23.91 -1.83
CA LYS A 70 24.91 -24.37 -0.55
C LYS A 70 23.81 -24.75 0.43
N LEU A 71 22.79 -23.90 0.58
CA LEU A 71 21.64 -24.18 1.45
C LEU A 71 20.93 -25.46 1.03
N ARG A 72 20.71 -25.63 -0.28
CA ARG A 72 20.13 -26.88 -0.80
C ARG A 72 20.96 -28.11 -0.42
N THR A 73 22.29 -28.04 -0.53
CA THR A 73 23.16 -29.14 -0.12
C THR A 73 23.02 -29.44 1.37
N GLU A 74 22.98 -28.42 2.24
CA GLU A 74 22.73 -28.60 3.68
C GLU A 74 21.37 -29.26 3.95
N ILE A 75 20.31 -28.86 3.25
CA ILE A 75 18.98 -29.47 3.37
C ILE A 75 19.01 -30.93 2.90
N ALA A 76 19.65 -31.22 1.77
CA ALA A 76 19.74 -32.57 1.22
C ALA A 76 20.49 -33.54 2.14
N GLU A 77 21.60 -33.09 2.74
CA GLU A 77 22.32 -33.84 3.79
C GLU A 77 21.38 -34.15 4.96
N ARG A 78 20.60 -33.16 5.41
CA ARG A 78 19.64 -33.33 6.49
C ARG A 78 18.51 -34.32 6.18
N VAL A 79 18.05 -34.35 4.93
CA VAL A 79 17.05 -35.34 4.45
C VAL A 79 17.65 -36.75 4.45
N GLN A 80 18.89 -36.91 3.99
CA GLN A 80 19.57 -38.21 3.95
C GLN A 80 19.82 -38.76 5.36
N ASP A 81 20.31 -37.92 6.27
CA ASP A 81 20.53 -38.27 7.69
C ASP A 81 19.25 -38.74 8.39
N LYS A 82 18.08 -38.25 7.99
CA LYS A 82 16.79 -38.64 8.57
C LYS A 82 16.22 -39.93 7.97
N ARG A 83 16.52 -40.24 6.71
CA ARG A 83 16.07 -41.48 6.04
C ARG A 83 16.77 -42.74 6.55
N THR A 84 17.98 -42.63 7.07
CA THR A 84 18.72 -43.74 7.70
C THR A 84 18.17 -44.13 9.08
N PHE A 85 17.45 -43.22 9.76
CA PHE A 85 16.67 -43.51 10.98
C PHE A 85 15.18 -43.63 10.61
N THR A 86 14.80 -44.83 10.19
CA THR A 86 13.44 -45.22 9.80
C THR A 86 12.39 -44.75 10.83
N GLU A 87 11.39 -43.98 10.37
CA GLU A 87 10.23 -43.35 11.08
C GLU A 87 10.24 -41.79 11.21
N SER A 88 11.26 -41.08 10.71
CA SER A 88 11.51 -39.69 11.15
C SER A 88 10.90 -38.51 10.35
N ASP A 89 10.37 -38.70 9.13
CA ASP A 89 9.75 -37.58 8.37
C ASP A 89 8.52 -36.99 9.10
N ILE A 90 7.91 -37.77 10.00
CA ILE A 90 6.74 -37.37 10.81
C ILE A 90 7.15 -36.90 12.22
N ALA A 91 8.32 -37.31 12.73
CA ALA A 91 8.67 -37.16 14.15
C ALA A 91 9.20 -35.76 14.54
N THR A 92 9.68 -34.97 13.58
CA THR A 92 10.14 -33.58 13.81
C THR A 92 9.80 -32.71 12.60
N PRO A 93 8.51 -32.36 12.42
CA PRO A 93 8.11 -31.46 11.35
C PRO A 93 8.72 -30.07 11.57
N LEU A 94 9.01 -29.39 10.47
CA LEU A 94 9.29 -27.96 10.44
C LEU A 94 8.00 -27.19 10.78
N TYR A 95 8.11 -25.87 10.87
CA TYR A 95 6.95 -25.02 11.15
C TYR A 95 5.74 -25.33 10.25
N MET A 96 4.55 -25.35 10.85
CA MET A 96 3.28 -25.71 10.20
C MET A 96 3.23 -27.10 9.54
N GLY A 97 4.09 -28.04 9.95
CA GLY A 97 4.04 -29.41 9.45
C GLY A 97 4.84 -29.66 8.17
N GLU A 98 5.61 -28.67 7.67
CA GLU A 98 6.48 -28.86 6.50
C GLU A 98 7.54 -29.94 6.79
N THR A 99 7.81 -30.81 5.82
CA THR A 99 8.88 -31.81 5.94
C THR A 99 10.16 -31.30 5.31
N PHE A 100 11.32 -31.83 5.71
CA PHE A 100 12.60 -31.48 5.07
C PHE A 100 12.62 -31.82 3.58
N SER A 101 11.87 -32.84 3.15
CA SER A 101 11.69 -33.18 1.73
C SER A 101 10.94 -32.07 0.98
N LEU A 102 9.86 -31.52 1.55
CA LEU A 102 9.12 -30.40 0.95
C LEU A 102 9.94 -29.10 0.92
N MET A 103 10.69 -28.81 1.99
CA MET A 103 11.64 -27.70 2.02
C MET A 103 12.70 -27.84 0.93
N LEU A 104 13.23 -29.06 0.73
CA LEU A 104 14.19 -29.34 -0.35
C LEU A 104 13.57 -29.07 -1.72
N GLU A 105 12.34 -29.54 -1.98
CA GLU A 105 11.62 -29.30 -3.23
C GLU A 105 11.40 -27.81 -3.52
N ARG A 106 11.04 -27.03 -2.49
CA ARG A 106 10.89 -25.57 -2.57
C ARG A 106 12.20 -24.90 -3.01
N TRP A 107 13.30 -25.20 -2.32
CA TRP A 107 14.62 -24.64 -2.64
C TRP A 107 15.15 -25.13 -3.99
N ASP A 108 14.84 -26.36 -4.38
CA ASP A 108 15.18 -26.91 -5.70
C ASP A 108 14.45 -26.19 -6.83
N LYS A 109 13.18 -25.86 -6.63
CA LYS A 109 12.41 -25.06 -7.59
C LYS A 109 13.01 -23.67 -7.76
N ILE A 110 13.29 -22.98 -6.65
CA ILE A 110 13.93 -21.65 -6.67
C ILE A 110 15.26 -21.71 -7.41
N TYR A 111 16.12 -22.69 -7.10
CA TYR A 111 17.41 -22.84 -7.77
C TYR A 111 17.29 -23.03 -9.29
N ARG A 112 16.33 -23.84 -9.74
CA ARG A 112 16.10 -24.07 -11.19
C ARG A 112 15.52 -22.85 -11.90
N ASP A 113 14.63 -22.13 -11.23
CA ASP A 113 13.91 -21.01 -11.84
C ASP A 113 14.75 -19.71 -11.81
N PHE A 114 15.72 -19.60 -10.90
CA PHE A 114 16.50 -18.36 -10.72
C PHE A 114 17.51 -18.08 -11.83
N TYR A 115 18.15 -19.11 -12.40
CA TYR A 115 19.14 -18.95 -13.46
C TYR A 115 18.87 -19.88 -14.64
N SER A 116 18.73 -19.30 -15.83
CA SER A 116 18.54 -20.04 -17.07
C SER A 116 19.89 -20.32 -17.72
N THR A 117 20.29 -21.59 -17.74
CA THR A 117 21.49 -22.03 -18.47
C THR A 117 21.35 -21.92 -19.99
N LYS A 118 20.11 -21.82 -20.51
CA LYS A 118 19.85 -21.69 -21.96
C LYS A 118 20.11 -20.28 -22.46
N THR A 119 19.77 -19.27 -21.64
CA THR A 119 19.88 -17.86 -21.99
C THR A 119 21.04 -17.17 -21.26
N GLU A 120 21.70 -17.88 -20.35
CA GLU A 120 22.76 -17.39 -19.47
C GLU A 120 22.37 -16.14 -18.65
N THR A 121 21.09 -16.05 -18.27
CA THR A 121 20.51 -14.89 -17.57
C THR A 121 19.79 -15.28 -16.29
N PHE A 122 19.73 -14.35 -15.35
CA PHE A 122 18.95 -14.47 -14.13
C PHE A 122 17.50 -14.03 -14.33
N ASP A 123 16.56 -14.76 -13.73
CA ASP A 123 15.20 -14.27 -13.57
C ASP A 123 15.06 -13.51 -12.25
N LEU A 124 15.15 -12.18 -12.34
CA LEU A 124 15.07 -11.30 -11.18
C LEU A 124 13.73 -11.37 -10.45
N SER A 125 12.67 -11.90 -11.09
CA SER A 125 11.38 -12.11 -10.43
C SER A 125 11.44 -13.13 -9.29
N LYS A 126 12.54 -13.89 -9.18
CA LYS A 126 12.80 -14.85 -8.10
C LYS A 126 13.57 -14.27 -6.92
N ILE A 127 14.06 -13.04 -7.00
CA ILE A 127 14.71 -12.38 -5.86
C ILE A 127 13.77 -12.30 -4.63
N PRO A 128 12.49 -11.87 -4.77
CA PRO A 128 11.56 -11.86 -3.64
C PRO A 128 11.30 -13.27 -3.11
N ASP A 129 11.13 -14.26 -4.01
CA ASP A 129 10.94 -15.66 -3.61
C ASP A 129 12.11 -16.19 -2.76
N VAL A 130 13.37 -15.88 -3.15
CA VAL A 130 14.57 -16.26 -2.38
C VAL A 130 14.57 -15.58 -1.01
N HIS A 131 14.31 -14.26 -0.98
CA HIS A 131 14.27 -13.45 0.23
C HIS A 131 13.22 -13.97 1.24
N ASP A 132 11.98 -14.13 0.79
CA ASP A 132 10.87 -14.54 1.64
C ASP A 132 11.07 -15.96 2.16
N CYS A 133 11.59 -16.86 1.33
CA CYS A 133 11.89 -18.23 1.72
C CYS A 133 12.97 -18.32 2.80
N ILE A 134 14.10 -17.61 2.64
CA ILE A 134 15.15 -17.66 3.66
C ILE A 134 14.73 -16.93 4.93
N LYS A 135 13.99 -15.81 4.81
CA LYS A 135 13.42 -15.09 5.95
C LYS A 135 12.48 -15.99 6.75
N TYR A 136 11.56 -16.69 6.08
CA TYR A 136 10.67 -17.66 6.71
C TYR A 136 11.45 -18.77 7.43
N ASP A 137 12.47 -19.34 6.77
CA ASP A 137 13.27 -20.42 7.34
C ASP A 137 14.08 -19.95 8.57
N LEU A 138 14.62 -18.73 8.56
CA LEU A 138 15.34 -18.17 9.70
C LEU A 138 14.41 -17.81 10.87
N LEU A 139 13.19 -17.35 10.60
CA LEU A 139 12.23 -16.99 11.66
C LEU A 139 11.58 -18.20 12.31
N HIS A 140 11.10 -19.13 11.48
CA HIS A 140 10.23 -20.21 11.93
C HIS A 140 10.97 -21.54 12.13
N ASN A 141 12.10 -21.72 11.45
CA ASN A 141 12.93 -22.92 11.51
C ASN A 141 14.34 -22.62 12.06
N SER A 142 14.45 -21.59 12.91
CA SER A 142 15.72 -21.13 13.51
C SER A 142 16.52 -22.24 14.21
N SER A 143 15.82 -23.19 14.83
CA SER A 143 16.41 -24.34 15.51
C SER A 143 17.21 -25.28 14.58
N VAL A 144 17.03 -25.17 13.26
CA VAL A 144 17.77 -25.99 12.30
C VAL A 144 19.22 -25.49 12.14
N GLY A 145 19.45 -24.18 12.25
CA GLY A 145 20.79 -23.60 12.28
C GLY A 145 21.57 -23.71 10.96
N TRP A 146 21.00 -23.24 9.85
CA TRP A 146 21.66 -23.23 8.53
C TRP A 146 22.95 -22.41 8.53
N LYS A 147 24.06 -22.99 8.08
CA LYS A 147 25.38 -22.36 8.16
C LYS A 147 25.48 -21.13 7.27
N CYS A 148 24.95 -21.22 6.05
CA CYS A 148 24.93 -20.09 5.10
C CYS A 148 23.67 -19.23 5.17
N GLY A 149 22.71 -19.55 6.07
CA GLY A 149 21.37 -18.95 6.04
C GLY A 149 21.37 -17.42 6.26
N LEU A 150 22.18 -16.93 7.21
CA LEU A 150 22.26 -15.50 7.50
C LEU A 150 22.96 -14.71 6.38
N GLU A 151 24.00 -15.29 5.77
CA GLU A 151 24.68 -14.68 4.62
C GLU A 151 23.74 -14.60 3.41
N LEU A 152 22.98 -15.68 3.16
CA LEU A 152 21.95 -15.72 2.13
C LEU A 152 20.87 -14.67 2.38
N PHE A 153 20.36 -14.56 3.60
CA PHE A 153 19.35 -13.57 3.97
C PHE A 153 19.84 -12.14 3.72
N LYS A 154 21.01 -11.76 4.24
CA LYS A 154 21.56 -10.41 4.06
C LYS A 154 21.69 -10.00 2.60
N LEU A 155 22.15 -10.92 1.74
CA LEU A 155 22.30 -10.65 0.32
C LEU A 155 20.96 -10.62 -0.42
N ALA A 156 20.06 -11.56 -0.10
CA ALA A 156 18.71 -11.61 -0.67
C ALA A 156 17.90 -10.36 -0.31
N GLU A 157 17.97 -9.92 0.95
CA GLU A 157 17.32 -8.72 1.45
C GLU A 157 17.84 -7.46 0.75
N ALA A 158 19.16 -7.30 0.59
CA ALA A 158 19.72 -6.17 -0.14
C ALA A 158 19.24 -6.13 -1.60
N LEU A 159 19.22 -7.28 -2.28
CA LEU A 159 18.72 -7.38 -3.65
C LEU A 159 17.21 -7.11 -3.74
N ALA A 160 16.41 -7.66 -2.83
CA ALA A 160 14.96 -7.45 -2.78
C ALA A 160 14.62 -5.98 -2.51
N ARG A 161 15.29 -5.34 -1.55
CA ARG A 161 15.15 -3.91 -1.23
C ARG A 161 15.41 -3.02 -2.44
N CYS A 162 16.41 -3.37 -3.24
CA CYS A 162 16.74 -2.66 -4.47
C CYS A 162 15.73 -2.92 -5.61
N TYR A 163 15.16 -4.12 -5.68
CA TYR A 163 14.35 -4.58 -6.81
C TYR A 163 12.85 -4.31 -6.63
N VAL A 164 12.25 -4.73 -5.51
CA VAL A 164 10.79 -4.80 -5.29
C VAL A 164 10.13 -3.42 -5.36
N SER A 165 10.64 -2.45 -4.59
CA SER A 165 10.06 -1.10 -4.55
C SER A 165 10.22 -0.35 -5.89
N GLN A 166 11.23 -0.71 -6.67
CA GLN A 166 11.50 -0.11 -7.97
C GLN A 166 10.63 -0.68 -9.09
N GLU A 167 9.99 -1.84 -8.91
CA GLU A 167 9.01 -2.34 -9.89
C GLU A 167 7.84 -1.36 -10.10
N TYR A 168 7.58 -0.50 -9.11
CA TYR A 168 6.54 0.54 -9.15
C TYR A 168 7.09 1.91 -9.62
N GLY A 169 8.19 1.90 -10.38
CA GLY A 169 8.83 3.07 -10.98
C GLY A 169 10.17 3.41 -10.32
N MET A 170 11.15 3.82 -11.13
CA MET A 170 12.49 4.20 -10.67
C MET A 170 12.62 5.71 -10.47
N ASP A 171 11.96 6.51 -11.30
CA ASP A 171 11.91 7.98 -11.19
C ASP A 171 10.51 8.51 -10.80
N ILE A 172 10.39 9.82 -10.64
CA ILE A 172 9.13 10.47 -10.21
C ILE A 172 8.02 10.25 -11.22
N ALA A 173 8.30 10.35 -12.53
CA ALA A 173 7.29 10.23 -13.57
C ALA A 173 6.76 8.80 -13.66
N GLU A 174 7.65 7.82 -13.63
CA GLU A 174 7.32 6.39 -13.60
C GLU A 174 6.50 6.06 -12.34
N LYS A 175 6.92 6.55 -11.16
CA LYS A 175 6.21 6.33 -9.89
C LYS A 175 4.83 6.98 -9.86
N GLN A 176 4.66 8.17 -10.44
CA GLN A 176 3.37 8.84 -10.57
C GLN A 176 2.44 8.08 -11.51
N SER A 177 2.92 7.67 -12.69
CA SER A 177 2.11 6.97 -13.69
C SER A 177 1.60 5.63 -13.16
N ILE A 178 2.50 4.75 -12.71
CA ILE A 178 2.14 3.43 -12.16
C ILE A 178 1.29 3.61 -10.90
N GLY A 179 1.65 4.55 -10.03
CA GLY A 179 0.91 4.87 -8.81
C GLY A 179 -0.56 5.20 -9.08
N ASN A 180 -0.81 6.16 -9.96
CA ASN A 180 -2.16 6.63 -10.28
C ASN A 180 -3.02 5.53 -10.92
N ARG A 181 -2.43 4.67 -11.77
CA ARG A 181 -3.15 3.58 -12.45
C ARG A 181 -3.48 2.42 -11.52
N VAL A 182 -2.50 1.91 -10.76
CA VAL A 182 -2.72 0.76 -9.85
C VAL A 182 -3.65 1.15 -8.70
N SER A 183 -3.44 2.32 -8.12
CA SER A 183 -4.24 2.78 -6.98
C SER A 183 -5.52 3.53 -7.39
N GLN A 184 -5.88 3.60 -8.67
CA GLN A 184 -7.02 4.41 -9.14
C GLN A 184 -8.32 4.09 -8.38
N ALA A 185 -8.70 2.81 -8.34
CA ALA A 185 -9.93 2.38 -7.69
C ALA A 185 -9.89 2.58 -6.17
N LEU A 186 -8.73 2.36 -5.55
CA LEU A 186 -8.51 2.58 -4.12
C LEU A 186 -8.59 4.07 -3.77
N CYS A 187 -7.93 4.94 -4.54
CA CYS A 187 -8.02 6.39 -4.40
C CYS A 187 -9.45 6.90 -4.59
N ALA A 188 -10.17 6.35 -5.58
CA ALA A 188 -11.57 6.71 -5.78
C ALA A 188 -12.41 6.35 -4.55
N LYS A 189 -12.19 5.15 -4.02
CA LYS A 189 -12.91 4.67 -2.85
C LYS A 189 -12.57 5.50 -1.59
N ILE A 190 -11.28 5.77 -1.33
CA ILE A 190 -10.85 6.65 -0.23
C ILE A 190 -11.46 8.05 -0.37
N ARG A 191 -11.51 8.61 -1.58
CA ARG A 191 -12.10 9.92 -1.80
C ARG A 191 -13.59 9.94 -1.41
N ALA A 192 -14.38 8.98 -1.89
CA ALA A 192 -15.79 8.89 -1.50
C ALA A 192 -15.98 8.71 0.00
N ASP A 193 -15.05 8.03 0.68
CA ASP A 193 -14.96 7.92 2.14
C ASP A 193 -14.80 9.26 2.83
N ILE A 194 -13.90 10.09 2.33
CA ILE A 194 -13.70 11.44 2.84
C ILE A 194 -14.93 12.31 2.57
N VAL A 195 -15.43 12.33 1.32
CA VAL A 195 -16.59 13.13 0.91
C VAL A 195 -17.80 12.83 1.81
N THR A 196 -18.15 11.56 2.01
CA THR A 196 -19.34 11.25 2.80
C THR A 196 -19.18 11.57 4.28
N VAL A 197 -17.99 11.39 4.86
CA VAL A 197 -17.74 11.81 6.26
C VAL A 197 -17.93 13.33 6.39
N MET A 198 -17.45 14.09 5.40
CA MET A 198 -17.58 15.55 5.40
C MET A 198 -19.04 16.00 5.16
N SER A 199 -19.81 15.31 4.32
CA SER A 199 -21.24 15.62 4.09
C SER A 199 -22.16 15.19 5.23
N ALA A 200 -21.92 14.03 5.86
CA ALA A 200 -22.80 13.48 6.90
C ALA A 200 -22.86 14.35 8.17
N SER A 201 -21.90 15.26 8.34
CA SER A 201 -21.86 16.19 9.47
C SER A 201 -22.76 17.41 9.26
N ALA A 202 -23.08 17.77 8.00
CA ALA A 202 -24.04 18.83 7.68
C ALA A 202 -25.50 18.39 7.93
N GLU A 203 -25.83 17.13 7.60
CA GLU A 203 -27.19 16.57 7.77
C GLU A 203 -27.60 16.37 9.24
N GLN A 204 -26.64 16.31 10.18
CA GLN A 204 -26.95 16.15 11.60
C GLN A 204 -27.67 17.38 12.17
N GLU A 205 -27.35 18.59 11.70
CA GLU A 205 -27.95 19.83 12.22
C GLU A 205 -29.41 20.03 11.76
N GLU A 206 -29.73 19.65 10.52
CA GLU A 206 -31.11 19.71 9.99
C GLU A 206 -32.06 18.74 10.72
N SER A 207 -31.57 17.53 11.06
CA SER A 207 -32.39 16.53 11.77
C SER A 207 -32.60 16.85 13.26
N SER A 208 -31.70 17.61 13.89
CA SER A 208 -31.88 18.10 15.27
C SER A 208 -32.85 19.27 15.39
N SER A 209 -33.16 19.96 14.30
CA SER A 209 -34.11 21.09 14.27
C SER A 209 -35.58 20.65 14.26
N SER A 210 -35.86 19.35 14.06
CA SER A 210 -37.21 18.79 13.97
C SER A 210 -37.60 17.86 15.14
N ARG A 211 -36.81 17.85 16.23
CA ARG A 211 -37.18 17.16 17.49
C ARG A 211 -37.13 18.09 18.70
N SER A 212 -38.21 18.86 18.90
CA SER A 212 -38.57 19.37 20.22
C SER A 212 -40.08 19.51 20.40
N LEU A 213 -40.59 18.68 21.33
CA LEU A 213 -41.73 18.83 22.24
C LEU A 213 -43.13 19.20 21.68
N TYR A 214 -44.09 18.27 21.78
CA TYR A 214 -45.16 18.22 22.80
C TYR A 214 -46.14 17.07 22.50
N GLY A 215 -46.53 16.28 23.52
CA GLY A 215 -47.65 15.34 23.40
C GLY A 215 -47.65 14.20 24.41
N ASN A 216 -47.90 14.53 25.68
CA ASN A 216 -48.20 13.56 26.74
C ASN A 216 -49.60 12.95 26.48
N GLY A 217 -49.74 11.63 26.43
CA GLY A 217 -51.03 10.97 26.25
C GLY A 217 -50.92 9.45 26.25
N ASP A 218 -51.33 8.86 27.38
CA ASP A 218 -51.60 7.44 27.61
C ASP A 218 -52.59 6.87 26.56
N THR A 219 -52.21 5.81 25.85
CA THR A 219 -53.11 4.76 25.34
C THR A 219 -52.29 3.58 24.80
N THR A 220 -52.59 2.40 25.33
CA THR A 220 -52.32 1.08 24.74
C THR A 220 -52.87 1.00 23.32
N GLU A 221 -52.06 0.59 22.34
CA GLU A 221 -52.51 -0.29 21.24
C GLU A 221 -51.35 -0.81 20.39
N ASP A 222 -51.43 -2.11 20.17
CA ASP A 222 -50.65 -2.97 19.30
C ASP A 222 -50.60 -2.37 17.89
N SER A 223 -49.40 -2.03 17.40
CA SER A 223 -49.21 -1.55 16.04
C SER A 223 -48.05 -2.30 15.40
N THR A 224 -48.46 -3.31 14.62
CA THR A 224 -47.69 -3.95 13.58
C THR A 224 -46.91 -2.91 12.77
N VAL A 225 -45.59 -2.98 12.83
CA VAL A 225 -44.71 -2.16 11.99
C VAL A 225 -44.93 -2.62 10.54
N ASP A 226 -45.68 -1.83 9.78
CA ASP A 226 -45.91 -2.05 8.36
C ASP A 226 -44.56 -2.09 7.62
N LEU A 227 -44.25 -3.27 7.09
CA LEU A 227 -43.12 -3.57 6.23
C LEU A 227 -43.42 -3.07 4.81
N ALA A 228 -43.48 -1.75 4.63
CA ALA A 228 -43.62 -1.15 3.31
C ALA A 228 -42.92 0.22 3.26
N ASP A 229 -41.61 0.21 3.46
CA ASP A 229 -40.73 1.25 2.90
C ASP A 229 -39.52 0.52 2.30
N GLN A 230 -39.65 0.19 1.01
CA GLN A 230 -38.67 -0.54 0.20
C GLN A 230 -37.64 0.36 -0.49
N ASP A 231 -37.52 1.62 -0.08
CA ASP A 231 -36.52 2.56 -0.60
C ASP A 231 -35.61 3.07 0.52
N ILE A 232 -35.02 2.15 1.31
CA ILE A 232 -33.83 2.52 2.10
C ILE A 232 -32.68 2.65 1.10
N GLU A 233 -32.51 3.86 0.56
CA GLU A 233 -31.31 4.23 -0.18
C GLU A 233 -30.09 3.78 0.63
N HIS A 234 -29.30 2.88 0.05
CA HIS A 234 -28.02 2.46 0.60
C HIS A 234 -27.05 3.66 0.54
N HIS A 235 -27.22 4.63 1.44
CA HIS A 235 -26.15 5.56 1.78
C HIS A 235 -25.07 4.70 2.44
N GLY A 236 -24.00 4.38 1.71
CA GLY A 236 -23.04 3.30 2.00
C GLY A 236 -22.28 3.36 3.34
N TYR A 237 -22.67 4.22 4.29
CA TYR A 237 -22.06 4.46 5.61
C TYR A 237 -22.96 4.09 6.77
N ARG A 238 -24.11 3.46 6.51
CA ARG A 238 -24.89 2.75 7.52
C ARG A 238 -24.60 1.26 7.42
N LEU A 239 -24.68 0.58 8.55
CA LEU A 239 -24.72 -0.88 8.56
C LEU A 239 -25.91 -1.32 7.71
N ASP A 240 -25.71 -2.33 6.87
CA ASP A 240 -26.80 -2.90 6.08
C ASP A 240 -27.91 -3.39 7.04
N PRO A 241 -29.10 -2.77 7.03
CA PRO A 241 -30.17 -3.11 7.95
C PRO A 241 -30.66 -4.56 7.76
N SER A 242 -30.48 -5.14 6.57
CA SER A 242 -30.90 -6.50 6.26
C SER A 242 -30.16 -7.54 7.10
N TYR A 243 -28.87 -7.32 7.39
CA TYR A 243 -28.06 -8.18 8.24
C TYR A 243 -28.16 -7.86 9.74
N ALA A 244 -28.74 -6.71 10.11
CA ALA A 244 -28.76 -6.27 11.49
C ALA A 244 -29.52 -7.23 12.43
N LYS A 245 -30.60 -7.84 11.93
CA LYS A 245 -31.40 -8.81 12.69
C LYS A 245 -30.68 -10.15 12.85
N GLU A 246 -29.98 -10.61 11.82
CA GLU A 246 -29.23 -11.87 11.82
C GLU A 246 -27.97 -11.80 12.69
N LEU A 247 -27.20 -10.72 12.56
CA LEU A 247 -25.97 -10.48 13.31
C LEU A 247 -26.19 -9.91 14.72
N ARG A 248 -27.46 -9.76 15.16
CA ARG A 248 -27.86 -9.19 16.46
C ARG A 248 -27.17 -7.85 16.76
N ILE A 249 -27.10 -6.98 15.75
CA ILE A 249 -26.48 -5.67 15.88
C ILE A 249 -27.34 -4.83 16.83
N LYS A 250 -26.76 -4.42 17.96
CA LYS A 250 -27.48 -3.67 19.01
C LYS A 250 -27.90 -2.27 18.59
N SER A 251 -27.21 -1.68 17.61
CA SER A 251 -27.41 -0.29 17.17
C SER A 251 -27.38 -0.20 15.64
N PRO A 252 -28.44 -0.65 14.93
CA PRO A 252 -28.47 -0.70 13.46
C PRO A 252 -28.38 0.68 12.78
N GLY A 253 -28.81 1.75 13.45
CA GLY A 253 -28.70 3.13 12.94
C GLY A 253 -27.31 3.78 13.12
N THR A 254 -26.30 3.03 13.58
CA THR A 254 -24.97 3.60 13.83
C THR A 254 -24.25 3.93 12.53
N GLN A 255 -23.73 5.15 12.42
CA GLN A 255 -22.85 5.55 11.33
C GLN A 255 -21.49 4.83 11.43
N VAL A 256 -21.01 4.33 10.30
CA VAL A 256 -19.69 3.70 10.19
C VAL A 256 -18.61 4.76 10.35
N ARG A 257 -17.85 4.72 11.46
CA ARG A 257 -16.75 5.64 11.77
C ARG A 257 -15.37 5.14 11.34
N THR A 258 -15.27 3.86 10.96
CA THR A 258 -14.00 3.22 10.61
C THR A 258 -14.22 2.26 9.48
N ARG A 259 -13.34 2.32 8.48
CA ARG A 259 -13.31 1.39 7.36
C ARG A 259 -11.94 0.77 7.24
N LEU A 260 -11.92 -0.54 7.03
CA LEU A 260 -10.71 -1.31 6.90
C LEU A 260 -10.59 -1.77 5.45
N TYR A 261 -9.46 -1.42 4.84
CA TYR A 261 -9.08 -1.84 3.49
C TYR A 261 -8.06 -2.95 3.61
N PHE A 262 -8.45 -4.17 3.23
CA PHE A 262 -7.49 -5.26 3.04
C PHE A 262 -6.97 -5.20 1.62
N THR A 263 -5.65 -5.03 1.49
CA THR A 263 -5.00 -4.83 0.20
C THR A 263 -3.63 -5.51 0.15
N SER A 264 -3.03 -5.56 -1.03
CA SER A 264 -1.71 -6.14 -1.28
C SER A 264 -0.58 -5.14 -1.04
N GLU A 265 0.65 -5.64 -0.90
CA GLU A 265 1.86 -4.83 -0.83
C GLU A 265 1.99 -3.85 -2.02
N SER A 266 1.63 -4.32 -3.23
CA SER A 266 1.62 -3.50 -4.45
C SER A 266 0.75 -2.24 -4.34
N HIS A 267 -0.40 -2.34 -3.68
CA HIS A 267 -1.26 -1.19 -3.43
C HIS A 267 -0.67 -0.24 -2.38
N LEU A 268 0.08 -0.74 -1.39
CA LEU A 268 0.76 0.13 -0.43
C LEU A 268 1.88 0.93 -1.09
N HIS A 269 2.74 0.30 -1.90
CA HIS A 269 3.79 0.99 -2.65
C HIS A 269 3.21 2.08 -3.57
N THR A 270 2.16 1.74 -4.33
CA THR A 270 1.55 2.67 -5.29
C THR A 270 0.79 3.80 -4.61
N LEU A 271 0.06 3.53 -3.52
CA LEU A 271 -0.61 4.58 -2.74
C LEU A 271 0.39 5.52 -2.06
N LEU A 272 1.51 5.00 -1.53
CA LEU A 272 2.58 5.84 -1.00
C LEU A 272 3.20 6.73 -2.09
N ASN A 273 3.36 6.21 -3.32
CA ASN A 273 3.82 7.01 -4.45
C ASN A 273 2.83 8.14 -4.80
N VAL A 274 1.51 7.84 -4.82
CA VAL A 274 0.45 8.85 -5.03
C VAL A 274 0.54 9.95 -3.98
N LEU A 275 0.61 9.58 -2.70
CA LEU A 275 0.70 10.54 -1.60
C LEU A 275 2.01 11.36 -1.64
N ARG A 276 3.14 10.73 -1.97
CA ARG A 276 4.47 11.34 -1.94
C ARG A 276 4.74 12.27 -3.11
N PHE A 277 4.38 11.86 -4.32
CA PHE A 277 4.71 12.59 -5.54
C PHE A 277 3.55 13.43 -6.06
N GLN A 278 2.31 13.11 -5.66
CA GLN A 278 1.06 13.71 -6.13
C GLN A 278 0.88 13.57 -7.66
N CYS A 279 -0.35 13.71 -8.13
CA CYS A 279 -0.63 13.67 -9.56
C CYS A 279 0.00 14.88 -10.30
N PRO A 280 0.64 14.71 -11.48
CA PRO A 280 1.21 15.82 -12.24
C PRO A 280 0.22 16.95 -12.55
N SER A 281 -1.01 16.61 -12.96
CA SER A 281 -2.05 17.60 -13.28
C SER A 281 -2.46 18.41 -12.06
N TRP A 282 -2.50 17.76 -10.88
CA TRP A 282 -2.77 18.43 -9.61
C TRP A 282 -1.63 19.39 -9.23
N ARG A 283 -0.37 18.96 -9.36
CA ARG A 283 0.78 19.82 -9.07
C ARG A 283 0.85 21.05 -9.98
N ALA A 284 0.56 20.88 -11.27
CA ALA A 284 0.61 21.96 -12.25
C ALA A 284 -0.32 23.13 -11.89
N ARG A 285 -1.49 22.85 -11.28
CA ARG A 285 -2.42 23.89 -10.81
C ARG A 285 -1.82 24.80 -9.74
N HIS A 286 -0.89 24.28 -8.95
CA HIS A 286 -0.32 24.95 -7.78
C HIS A 286 1.08 25.51 -8.01
N GLN A 287 1.66 25.34 -9.22
CA GLN A 287 3.02 25.82 -9.51
C GLN A 287 3.10 27.33 -9.71
N ASP A 288 2.04 27.94 -10.27
CA ASP A 288 2.03 29.35 -10.68
C ASP A 288 1.12 30.23 -9.80
N GLY A 289 0.50 29.67 -8.76
CA GLY A 289 -0.41 30.39 -7.87
C GLY A 289 0.29 31.08 -6.68
N GLY A 290 -0.32 32.16 -6.20
CA GLY A 290 0.08 32.85 -4.97
C GLY A 290 -0.27 32.08 -3.70
N GLU A 291 0.38 32.43 -2.58
CA GLU A 291 0.17 31.78 -1.26
C GLU A 291 -1.27 31.90 -0.71
N ASP A 292 -2.04 32.87 -1.21
CA ASP A 292 -3.42 33.15 -0.82
C ASP A 292 -4.44 32.81 -1.92
N ASP A 293 -4.00 32.15 -3.01
CA ASP A 293 -4.90 31.77 -4.09
C ASP A 293 -5.88 30.69 -3.61
N GLU A 294 -7.16 30.95 -3.87
CA GLU A 294 -8.25 30.05 -3.56
C GLU A 294 -8.49 29.10 -4.75
N TYR A 295 -8.43 27.81 -4.49
CA TYR A 295 -8.61 26.74 -5.47
C TYR A 295 -9.97 26.07 -5.28
N ASP A 296 -10.64 25.71 -6.37
CA ASP A 296 -11.88 24.95 -6.38
C ASP A 296 -11.64 23.54 -6.92
N ILE A 297 -12.29 22.54 -6.32
CA ILE A 297 -12.32 21.17 -6.83
C ILE A 297 -12.87 21.18 -8.27
N SER A 298 -12.13 20.59 -9.20
CA SER A 298 -12.61 20.44 -10.58
C SER A 298 -13.88 19.60 -10.62
N LEU A 299 -14.99 20.24 -11.02
CA LEU A 299 -16.30 19.60 -11.16
C LEU A 299 -16.27 18.42 -12.15
N GLU A 300 -15.44 18.52 -13.19
CA GLU A 300 -15.24 17.44 -14.16
C GLU A 300 -14.50 16.25 -13.53
N GLN A 301 -13.45 16.51 -12.75
CA GLN A 301 -12.70 15.46 -12.08
C GLN A 301 -13.54 14.76 -11.01
N GLU A 302 -14.27 15.52 -10.20
CA GLU A 302 -15.21 14.99 -9.21
C GLU A 302 -16.28 14.10 -9.87
N LYS A 303 -16.95 14.59 -10.93
CA LYS A 303 -17.95 13.82 -11.69
C LYS A 303 -17.37 12.54 -12.27
N PHE A 304 -16.20 12.62 -12.89
CA PHE A 304 -15.52 11.46 -13.45
C PHE A 304 -15.22 10.41 -12.38
N SER A 305 -14.72 10.89 -11.26
CA SER A 305 -14.32 10.04 -10.15
C SER A 305 -15.54 9.41 -9.44
N ASN A 306 -16.68 10.11 -9.43
CA ASN A 306 -17.97 9.59 -8.97
C ASN A 306 -18.53 8.55 -9.94
N GLU A 307 -18.36 8.75 -11.25
CA GLU A 307 -18.80 7.80 -12.28
C GLU A 307 -18.06 6.46 -12.18
N ILE A 308 -16.75 6.45 -11.90
CA ILE A 308 -15.99 5.22 -11.63
C ILE A 308 -16.61 4.42 -10.49
N LEU A 309 -17.01 5.11 -9.42
CA LEU A 309 -17.62 4.46 -8.25
C LEU A 309 -19.04 3.97 -8.53
N LYS A 310 -19.84 4.75 -9.27
CA LYS A 310 -21.17 4.35 -9.73
C LYS A 310 -21.10 3.06 -10.57
N ARG A 311 -20.12 2.93 -11.46
CA ARG A 311 -19.85 1.68 -12.22
C ARG A 311 -19.46 0.49 -11.34
N MET A 312 -18.82 0.75 -10.20
CA MET A 312 -18.49 -0.28 -9.20
C MET A 312 -19.68 -0.61 -8.26
N GLY A 313 -20.85 -0.01 -8.48
CA GLY A 313 -22.05 -0.18 -7.63
C GLY A 313 -21.98 0.55 -6.31
N ILE A 314 -21.14 1.59 -6.19
CA ILE A 314 -20.95 2.38 -4.97
C ILE A 314 -21.77 3.66 -5.10
N SER A 315 -22.72 3.85 -4.17
CA SER A 315 -23.44 5.11 -4.02
C SER A 315 -22.49 6.22 -3.52
N VAL A 316 -22.58 7.39 -4.15
CA VAL A 316 -21.75 8.56 -3.87
C VAL A 316 -22.62 9.81 -3.84
N ASN A 317 -22.25 10.79 -3.01
CA ASN A 317 -22.87 12.10 -3.04
C ASN A 317 -22.49 12.79 -4.35
N ASP A 318 -23.45 13.49 -4.98
CA ASP A 318 -23.21 14.09 -6.29
C ASP A 318 -22.22 15.26 -6.23
N HIS A 319 -22.21 16.02 -5.13
CA HIS A 319 -21.31 17.17 -4.95
C HIS A 319 -20.93 17.38 -3.48
N MET A 320 -19.69 17.82 -3.22
CA MET A 320 -19.32 18.41 -1.93
C MET A 320 -19.91 19.81 -1.74
N THR A 321 -20.42 20.09 -0.54
CA THR A 321 -20.83 21.44 -0.10
C THR A 321 -19.65 22.39 -0.04
N GLN A 322 -18.54 21.90 0.49
CA GLN A 322 -17.31 22.65 0.62
C GLN A 322 -16.32 22.29 -0.49
N ARG A 323 -16.02 23.25 -1.36
CA ARG A 323 -15.21 22.99 -2.57
C ARG A 323 -13.92 23.78 -2.68
N LYS A 324 -13.80 24.80 -1.84
CA LYS A 324 -12.71 25.77 -1.92
C LYS A 324 -11.67 25.56 -0.84
N TYR A 325 -10.41 25.78 -1.19
CA TYR A 325 -9.30 25.71 -0.25
C TYR A 325 -8.13 26.60 -0.71
N VAL A 326 -7.29 27.01 0.25
CA VAL A 326 -6.01 27.67 0.00
C VAL A 326 -4.91 26.61 0.04
N PHE A 327 -4.15 26.52 -1.05
CA PHE A 327 -3.06 25.55 -1.14
C PHE A 327 -1.90 25.97 -0.23
N ARG A 328 -1.49 25.08 0.66
CA ARG A 328 -0.29 25.27 1.49
C ARG A 328 0.60 24.05 1.42
N GLU A 329 1.82 24.21 0.92
CA GLU A 329 2.80 23.12 0.86
C GLU A 329 3.15 22.58 2.26
N SER A 330 3.06 23.40 3.31
CA SER A 330 3.22 22.96 4.70
C SER A 330 2.15 22.00 5.21
N LYS A 331 0.99 21.93 4.54
CA LYS A 331 -0.08 20.96 4.82
C LYS A 331 0.15 19.60 4.10
N LEU A 332 1.12 19.52 3.16
CA LEU A 332 1.53 18.29 2.47
C LEU A 332 2.51 17.44 3.31
N ILE A 333 3.05 16.39 2.68
CA ILE A 333 4.07 15.54 3.27
C ILE A 333 5.36 16.32 3.50
N SER A 334 5.76 16.42 4.78
CA SER A 334 6.97 17.13 5.19
C SER A 334 8.26 16.44 4.70
N ASP A 335 9.33 17.20 4.56
CA ASP A 335 10.65 16.64 4.21
C ASP A 335 11.16 15.62 5.22
N SER A 336 10.83 15.80 6.51
CA SER A 336 11.19 14.84 7.55
C SER A 336 10.49 13.49 7.34
N SER A 337 9.21 13.54 6.95
CA SER A 337 8.41 12.35 6.61
C SER A 337 8.90 11.70 5.32
N ARG A 338 9.29 12.48 4.31
CA ARG A 338 9.89 11.97 3.06
C ARG A 338 11.19 11.22 3.34
N ARG A 339 12.09 11.78 4.16
CA ARG A 339 13.32 11.11 4.59
C ARG A 339 13.04 9.85 5.41
N ALA A 340 12.03 9.88 6.28
CA ALA A 340 11.63 8.68 7.03
C ALA A 340 11.14 7.57 6.11
N LEU A 341 10.34 7.90 5.08
CA LEU A 341 9.94 6.95 4.03
C LEU A 341 11.13 6.42 3.23
N ASP A 342 12.13 7.26 2.94
CA ASP A 342 13.33 6.82 2.21
C ASP A 342 14.17 5.79 2.98
N ARG A 343 14.05 5.73 4.31
CA ARG A 343 14.69 4.71 5.14
C ARG A 343 13.91 3.39 5.21
N VAL A 344 12.65 3.36 4.77
CA VAL A 344 11.86 2.12 4.79
C VAL A 344 12.47 1.13 3.80
N ALA A 345 12.96 0.03 4.34
CA ALA A 345 13.60 -1.06 3.59
C ALA A 345 12.60 -2.03 2.97
N GLU A 346 11.50 -2.30 3.68
CA GLU A 346 10.55 -3.36 3.35
C GLU A 346 9.16 -3.01 3.94
N ILE A 347 8.11 -3.51 3.30
CA ILE A 347 6.74 -3.46 3.80
C ILE A 347 6.41 -4.84 4.37
N ASN A 348 6.45 -4.97 5.70
CA ASN A 348 6.29 -6.23 6.43
C ASN A 348 4.82 -6.53 6.76
N TYR A 349 4.59 -7.71 7.34
CA TYR A 349 3.28 -8.12 7.85
C TYR A 349 2.67 -7.05 8.76
N LEU A 350 1.36 -6.81 8.62
CA LEU A 350 0.60 -5.72 9.27
C LEU A 350 1.04 -4.29 8.91
N ALA A 351 1.82 -4.08 7.86
CA ALA A 351 2.01 -2.74 7.31
C ALA A 351 0.67 -2.11 6.94
N HIS A 352 0.52 -0.82 7.23
CA HIS A 352 -0.76 -0.14 7.06
C HIS A 352 -0.62 1.37 6.90
N ILE A 353 -1.61 1.98 6.26
CA ILE A 353 -1.81 3.43 6.23
C ILE A 353 -3.07 3.74 7.03
N VAL A 354 -2.99 4.70 7.94
CA VAL A 354 -4.16 5.23 8.65
C VAL A 354 -4.44 6.64 8.13
N ILE A 355 -5.66 6.85 7.66
CA ILE A 355 -6.20 8.16 7.29
C ILE A 355 -7.26 8.50 8.35
N ARG A 356 -7.04 9.58 9.11
CA ARG A 356 -7.98 10.07 10.12
C ARG A 356 -8.54 11.41 9.67
N VAL A 357 -9.86 11.53 9.72
CA VAL A 357 -10.56 12.80 9.51
C VAL A 357 -11.01 13.30 10.88
N PHE A 358 -10.64 14.54 11.20
CA PHE A 358 -11.06 15.24 12.39
C PHE A 358 -11.96 16.39 11.99
N GLU A 359 -13.11 16.50 12.65
CA GLU A 359 -14.02 17.63 12.50
C GLU A 359 -13.85 18.59 13.68
N THR A 360 -13.91 19.89 13.39
CA THR A 360 -14.00 20.96 14.38
C THR A 360 -15.39 21.61 14.26
N PRO A 361 -16.41 21.16 15.02
CA PRO A 361 -17.79 21.60 14.84
C PRO A 361 -18.03 23.08 15.15
N SER A 362 -17.09 23.74 15.84
CA SER A 362 -17.17 25.18 16.10
C SER A 362 -16.85 26.05 14.89
N LEU A 363 -16.35 25.46 13.79
CA LEU A 363 -16.06 26.18 12.55
C LEU A 363 -17.27 26.14 11.60
N PRO A 364 -17.48 27.22 10.81
CA PRO A 364 -18.52 27.25 9.78
C PRO A 364 -18.48 26.04 8.82
N GLU A 365 -19.63 25.66 8.26
CA GLU A 365 -19.73 24.55 7.27
C GLU A 365 -18.85 24.74 6.03
N ASP A 366 -18.63 25.99 5.63
CA ASP A 366 -17.80 26.37 4.48
C ASP A 366 -16.31 26.57 4.85
N SER A 367 -15.93 26.46 6.12
CA SER A 367 -14.55 26.71 6.59
C SER A 367 -13.59 25.57 6.24
N GLU A 368 -12.53 25.84 5.45
CA GLU A 368 -11.58 24.80 4.98
C GLU A 368 -10.92 24.00 6.10
N ASP A 369 -10.81 24.61 7.27
CA ASP A 369 -10.18 24.03 8.46
C ASP A 369 -11.17 23.24 9.33
N ARG A 370 -12.48 23.21 8.98
CA ARG A 370 -13.49 22.39 9.68
C ARG A 370 -13.09 20.92 9.67
N PHE A 371 -12.61 20.42 8.53
CA PHE A 371 -12.16 19.04 8.38
C PHE A 371 -10.65 18.97 8.15
N ARG A 372 -9.95 18.33 9.08
CA ARG A 372 -8.51 18.08 9.02
C ARG A 372 -8.23 16.60 8.81
N VAL A 373 -7.35 16.30 7.87
CA VAL A 373 -6.87 14.96 7.55
C VAL A 373 -5.46 14.76 8.11
N GLU A 374 -5.29 13.67 8.85
CA GLU A 374 -4.00 13.13 9.26
C GLU A 374 -3.76 11.80 8.54
N ILE A 375 -2.56 11.63 7.98
CA ILE A 375 -2.16 10.40 7.31
C ILE A 375 -0.88 9.88 7.96
N SER A 376 -0.89 8.63 8.42
CA SER A 376 0.27 7.95 8.98
C SER A 376 0.50 6.60 8.30
N PHE A 377 1.75 6.20 8.14
CA PHE A 377 2.16 4.91 7.58
C PHE A 377 2.98 4.12 8.62
N SER A 378 2.74 2.81 8.70
CA SER A 378 3.57 1.88 9.44
C SER A 378 4.15 0.84 8.48
N PRO A 379 5.47 0.58 8.50
CA PRO A 379 6.11 -0.43 7.65
C PRO A 379 5.82 -1.87 8.11
N GLY A 380 5.08 -2.06 9.20
CA GLY A 380 4.69 -3.37 9.72
C GLY A 380 5.62 -3.88 10.81
N VAL A 381 5.51 -5.18 11.10
CA VAL A 381 6.23 -5.84 12.18
C VAL A 381 7.74 -5.87 11.90
N LYS A 382 8.54 -5.53 12.92
CA LYS A 382 10.00 -5.74 12.90
C LYS A 382 10.27 -7.24 13.10
N ASP A 383 10.98 -7.87 12.17
CA ASP A 383 11.22 -9.31 12.18
C ASP A 383 12.21 -9.77 13.28
N GLY A 384 12.96 -8.85 13.88
CA GLY A 384 13.87 -9.14 15.00
C GLY A 384 15.09 -9.98 14.60
N LEU A 385 15.37 -10.12 13.30
CA LEU A 385 16.61 -10.72 12.83
C LEU A 385 17.75 -9.73 13.12
N VAL A 386 18.56 -10.07 14.14
CA VAL A 386 19.59 -9.25 14.84
C VAL A 386 20.63 -8.58 13.93
N ASP A 387 20.58 -8.87 12.64
CA ASP A 387 21.61 -8.61 11.65
C ASP A 387 21.04 -8.07 10.31
N SER A 388 19.78 -7.60 10.28
CA SER A 388 19.30 -6.82 9.12
C SER A 388 20.26 -5.62 8.96
N PRO A 389 20.96 -5.51 7.83
CA PRO A 389 22.07 -4.58 7.67
C PRO A 389 21.52 -3.16 7.73
N ASP A 390 21.82 -2.46 8.84
CA ASP A 390 21.70 -1.02 9.13
C ASP A 390 20.42 -0.28 8.67
N GLY A 391 19.39 -0.98 8.19
CA GLY A 391 18.20 -0.41 7.57
C GLY A 391 17.01 -0.23 8.53
N ALA A 392 17.07 -0.83 9.72
CA ALA A 392 16.03 -0.69 10.74
C ALA A 392 16.37 0.32 11.84
N GLU A 393 17.64 0.74 11.98
CA GLU A 393 18.02 1.78 12.93
C GLU A 393 17.44 3.13 12.50
N GLY A 394 16.53 3.67 13.30
CA GLY A 394 15.93 5.00 13.06
C GLY A 394 14.69 5.02 12.14
N VAL A 395 14.11 3.86 11.80
CA VAL A 395 12.74 3.80 11.24
C VAL A 395 11.73 3.71 12.39
N GLU A 396 10.93 4.76 12.52
CA GLU A 396 9.83 4.82 13.50
C GLU A 396 8.74 3.81 13.14
N ASP A 397 8.09 3.22 14.15
CA ASP A 397 6.98 2.28 13.95
C ASP A 397 5.78 2.95 13.26
N THR A 398 5.69 4.28 13.32
CA THR A 398 4.66 5.09 12.68
C THR A 398 5.27 6.37 12.14
N ILE A 399 5.20 6.54 10.82
CA ILE A 399 5.63 7.73 10.10
C ILE A 399 4.40 8.58 9.80
N TYR A 400 4.32 9.77 10.39
CA TYR A 400 3.27 10.73 10.06
C TYR A 400 3.60 11.42 8.73
N LEU A 401 2.82 11.13 7.71
CA LEU A 401 2.97 11.72 6.38
C LEU A 401 2.51 13.18 6.40
N THR A 402 1.29 13.43 6.87
CA THR A 402 0.76 14.77 7.16
C THR A 402 -0.09 14.72 8.42
N LYS A 403 -0.16 15.85 9.13
CA LYS A 403 -1.04 16.03 10.29
C LYS A 403 -2.12 17.09 10.05
N ASN A 404 -2.00 17.90 9.00
CA ASN A 404 -2.73 19.16 8.87
C ASN A 404 -3.30 19.40 7.46
N MET A 405 -3.41 18.38 6.61
CA MET A 405 -4.04 18.54 5.30
C MET A 405 -5.54 18.83 5.49
N THR A 406 -6.12 19.76 4.73
CA THR A 406 -7.58 19.98 4.79
C THR A 406 -8.29 18.83 4.06
N GLY A 407 -9.50 18.50 4.51
CA GLY A 407 -10.32 17.46 3.87
C GLY A 407 -10.55 17.74 2.39
N VAL A 408 -10.85 19.00 2.06
CA VAL A 408 -11.12 19.49 0.69
C VAL A 408 -9.87 19.35 -0.20
N MET A 409 -8.69 19.72 0.30
CA MET A 409 -7.44 19.59 -0.44
C MET A 409 -7.08 18.12 -0.69
N PHE A 410 -7.31 17.25 0.30
CA PHE A 410 -7.06 15.82 0.15
C PHE A 410 -8.01 15.18 -0.86
N GLU A 411 -9.29 15.59 -0.84
CA GLU A 411 -10.30 15.18 -1.81
C GLU A 411 -9.88 15.56 -3.23
N ASP A 412 -9.50 16.82 -3.45
CA ASP A 412 -9.11 17.33 -4.77
C ASP A 412 -7.88 16.60 -5.32
N MET A 413 -6.90 16.32 -4.44
CA MET A 413 -5.72 15.55 -4.79
C MET A 413 -6.07 14.14 -5.27
N LEU A 414 -7.00 13.46 -4.58
CA LEU A 414 -7.47 12.13 -4.97
C LEU A 414 -8.35 12.18 -6.24
N ALA A 415 -9.18 13.22 -6.41
CA ALA A 415 -9.99 13.42 -7.61
C ALA A 415 -9.07 13.55 -8.85
N ALA A 416 -8.07 14.42 -8.78
CA ALA A 416 -7.10 14.60 -9.84
C ALA A 416 -6.28 13.32 -10.15
N CYS A 417 -5.89 12.57 -9.11
CA CYS A 417 -5.24 11.26 -9.27
C CYS A 417 -6.11 10.32 -10.10
N VAL A 418 -7.38 10.18 -9.74
CA VAL A 418 -8.30 9.24 -10.40
C VAL A 418 -8.56 9.64 -11.85
N SER A 419 -8.71 10.94 -12.13
CA SER A 419 -8.95 11.45 -13.48
C SER A 419 -7.72 11.38 -14.39
N SER A 420 -6.50 11.36 -13.84
CA SER A 420 -5.28 11.37 -14.64
C SER A 420 -5.05 10.13 -15.50
N VAL A 421 -5.69 9.00 -15.17
CA VAL A 421 -5.54 7.73 -15.89
C VAL A 421 -6.17 7.78 -17.29
N GLN A 422 -7.12 8.68 -17.56
CA GLN A 422 -7.74 8.82 -18.89
C GLN A 422 -6.93 9.69 -19.86
N SER A 423 -6.13 10.65 -19.36
CA SER A 423 -5.46 11.63 -20.24
C SER A 423 -4.36 11.03 -21.13
N SER A 424 -4.03 9.75 -20.96
CA SER A 424 -3.04 9.03 -21.76
C SER A 424 -3.65 8.23 -22.93
N ALA A 425 -4.98 8.22 -23.08
CA ALA A 425 -5.71 7.42 -24.07
C ALA A 425 -6.24 8.23 -25.27
N VAL A 426 -5.70 9.44 -25.51
CA VAL A 426 -6.08 10.30 -26.66
C VAL A 426 -4.90 10.48 -27.60
#